data_AF-A0A7C7UMI3-F1
#
_entry.id   AF-A0A7C7UMI3-F1
#
_cell.length_a   1.000
_cell.length_b   1.000
_cell.length_c   1.000
_cell.angle_alpha   90.00
_cell.angle_beta   90.00
_cell.angle_gamma   90.00
#
_symmetry.space_group_name_H-M   'P 1'
#
loop_
_entity.id
_entity.type
_entity.pdbx_description
1 polymer ?
#
loop_
_entity_poly.entity_id
_entity_poly.type
_entity_poly.pdbx_seq_one_letter_code
_entity_poly.pdbx_strand_id
1 'polypeptide(L)'
;MLQQKFVDLFARGSDVILSVAERDVVLTYVLRILADGGLSVITLHFEEIVAEKVRASYQRTTARDVYDLFQFQQRPFDRDLVRTLAVLKCWLVGDPFDPDRFFANIRSGRYEWGDLTRLIRRDRRPETETVIAGCMEGYRFLQDLSPYEAELAKDPHQRRKDLFESILKGLSPLS
;
A
#
# COMPACT_ATOMS: atom_id res chain seq x y z
N MET A 1 -11.93 -31.53 7.78
CA MET A 1 -12.43 -31.05 6.48
C MET A 1 -13.49 -29.98 6.77
N LEU A 2 -13.33 -28.75 6.26
CA LEU A 2 -14.32 -27.69 6.45
C LEU A 2 -15.65 -28.11 5.81
N GLN A 3 -16.76 -28.06 6.56
CA GLN A 3 -18.06 -28.43 6.01
C GLN A 3 -18.52 -27.37 5.02
N GLN A 4 -18.99 -27.79 3.84
CA GLN A 4 -19.45 -26.92 2.74
C GLN A 4 -20.42 -25.85 3.21
N LYS A 5 -21.31 -26.20 4.16
CA LYS A 5 -22.27 -25.27 4.77
C LYS A 5 -21.65 -24.00 5.34
N PHE A 6 -20.42 -24.05 5.87
CA PHE A 6 -19.72 -22.88 6.42
C PHE A 6 -19.17 -21.97 5.32
N VAL A 7 -18.67 -22.58 4.23
CA VAL A 7 -18.23 -21.84 3.04
C VAL A 7 -19.43 -21.19 2.37
N ASP A 8 -20.56 -21.90 2.25
CA ASP A 8 -21.80 -21.37 1.68
C ASP A 8 -22.36 -20.21 2.54
N LEU A 9 -22.35 -20.35 3.86
CA LEU A 9 -22.79 -19.32 4.79
C LEU A 9 -21.89 -18.08 4.71
N PHE A 10 -20.57 -18.27 4.64
CA PHE A 10 -19.60 -17.19 4.48
C PHE A 10 -19.75 -16.52 3.11
N ALA A 11 -19.86 -17.28 2.02
CA ALA A 11 -20.08 -16.76 0.68
C ALA A 11 -21.33 -15.88 0.61
N ARG A 12 -22.44 -16.34 1.21
CA ARG A 12 -23.70 -15.57 1.29
C ARG A 12 -23.59 -14.36 2.20
N GLY A 13 -22.98 -14.49 3.38
CA GLY A 13 -22.85 -13.41 4.35
C GLY A 13 -21.84 -12.34 3.91
N SER A 14 -20.83 -12.72 3.14
CA SER A 14 -19.76 -11.84 2.64
C SER A 14 -19.99 -11.38 1.20
N ASP A 15 -21.00 -11.93 0.51
CA ASP A 15 -21.35 -11.65 -0.88
C ASP A 15 -20.16 -11.83 -1.85
N VAL A 16 -19.47 -12.95 -1.70
CA VAL A 16 -18.33 -13.35 -2.53
C VAL A 16 -18.61 -14.69 -3.21
N ILE A 17 -17.94 -14.95 -4.33
CA ILE A 17 -18.06 -16.23 -5.03
C ILE A 17 -17.51 -17.38 -4.17
N LEU A 18 -18.08 -18.57 -4.32
CA LEU A 18 -17.81 -19.73 -3.47
C LEU A 18 -16.31 -20.09 -3.41
N SER A 19 -15.60 -20.01 -4.53
CA SER A 19 -14.17 -20.32 -4.62
C SER A 19 -13.28 -19.30 -3.89
N VAL A 20 -13.75 -18.06 -3.72
CA VAL A 20 -13.09 -17.05 -2.89
C VAL A 20 -13.42 -17.29 -1.42
N ALA A 21 -14.70 -17.53 -1.11
CA ALA A 21 -15.13 -17.89 0.25
C ALA A 21 -14.36 -19.09 0.80
N GLU A 22 -14.17 -20.14 0.01
CA GLU A 22 -13.48 -21.35 0.44
C GLU A 22 -12.02 -21.04 0.80
N ARG A 23 -11.32 -20.29 -0.04
CA ARG A 23 -9.94 -19.87 0.20
C ARG A 23 -9.82 -18.94 1.41
N ASP A 24 -10.73 -17.98 1.54
CA ASP A 24 -10.73 -17.03 2.67
C ASP A 24 -11.01 -17.73 3.99
N VAL A 25 -11.98 -18.66 4.01
CA VAL A 25 -12.29 -19.47 5.19
C VAL A 25 -11.08 -20.34 5.54
N VAL A 26 -10.52 -21.08 4.59
CA VAL A 26 -9.32 -21.90 4.81
C VAL A 26 -8.16 -21.05 5.31
N LEU A 27 -7.86 -19.93 4.66
CA LEU A 27 -6.78 -19.02 5.02
C LEU A 27 -6.99 -18.45 6.42
N THR A 28 -8.21 -18.03 6.75
CA THR A 28 -8.55 -17.49 8.08
C THR A 28 -8.31 -18.55 9.15
N TYR A 29 -8.80 -19.78 8.96
CA TYR A 29 -8.59 -20.86 9.93
C TYR A 29 -7.13 -21.28 10.02
N VAL A 30 -6.42 -21.37 8.89
CA VAL A 30 -4.98 -21.70 8.87
C VAL A 30 -4.18 -20.64 9.60
N LEU A 31 -4.36 -19.35 9.27
CA LEU A 31 -3.68 -18.26 9.97
C LEU A 31 -4.03 -18.23 11.45
N ARG A 32 -5.29 -18.53 11.80
CA ARG A 32 -5.71 -18.61 13.20
C ARG A 32 -5.03 -19.77 13.94
N ILE A 33 -4.99 -20.96 13.34
CA ILE A 33 -4.30 -22.12 13.92
C ILE A 33 -2.80 -21.85 14.07
N LEU A 34 -2.19 -21.22 13.06
CA LEU A 34 -0.78 -20.83 13.10
C LEU A 34 -0.54 -19.81 14.22
N ALA A 35 -1.39 -18.78 14.35
CA ALA A 35 -1.29 -17.78 15.41
C ALA A 35 -1.51 -18.37 16.81
N ASP A 36 -2.53 -19.21 16.98
CA ASP A 36 -2.82 -19.90 18.24
C ASP A 36 -1.71 -20.91 18.60
N GLY A 37 -1.01 -21.45 17.59
CA GLY A 37 0.19 -22.27 17.73
C GLY A 37 1.48 -21.49 18.02
N GLY A 38 1.40 -20.18 18.20
CA GLY A 38 2.55 -19.31 18.50
C GLY A 38 3.44 -19.00 17.29
N LEU A 39 2.98 -19.28 16.07
CA LEU A 39 3.72 -18.94 14.85
C LEU A 39 3.64 -17.42 14.63
N SER A 40 4.75 -16.74 14.84
CA SER A 40 4.94 -15.35 14.42
C SER A 40 5.41 -15.33 12.96
N VAL A 41 4.69 -14.63 12.09
CA VAL A 41 5.11 -14.39 10.71
C VAL A 41 5.85 -13.05 10.68
N ILE A 42 7.10 -13.07 10.26
CA ILE A 42 7.87 -11.83 10.05
C ILE A 42 7.26 -11.10 8.86
N THR A 43 6.72 -9.91 9.11
CA THR A 43 6.15 -9.03 8.09
C THR A 43 6.94 -7.73 8.00
N LEU A 44 6.83 -7.05 6.87
CA LEU A 44 7.33 -5.67 6.74
C LEU A 44 6.67 -4.75 7.78
N HIS A 45 7.41 -3.73 8.20
CA HIS A 45 6.86 -2.65 9.02
C HIS A 45 5.78 -1.91 8.22
N PHE A 46 4.76 -1.38 8.89
CA PHE A 46 3.59 -0.85 8.20
C PHE A 46 3.94 0.34 7.29
N GLU A 47 4.77 1.26 7.76
CA GLU A 47 5.30 2.41 7.02
C GLU A 47 6.07 1.96 5.77
N GLU A 48 6.79 0.84 5.85
CA GLU A 48 7.46 0.28 4.69
C GLU A 48 6.48 -0.29 3.67
N ILE A 49 5.41 -0.95 4.11
CA ILE A 49 4.31 -1.41 3.25
C ILE A 49 3.67 -0.22 2.53
N VAL A 50 3.38 0.86 3.27
CA VAL A 50 2.77 2.06 2.70
C VAL A 50 3.71 2.70 1.68
N ALA A 51 5.00 2.87 2.00
CA ALA A 51 5.98 3.44 1.10
C ALA A 51 6.17 2.58 -0.18
N GLU A 52 6.19 1.26 -0.05
CA GLU A 52 6.24 0.33 -1.18
C GLU A 52 5.00 0.49 -2.08
N LYS A 53 3.83 0.71 -1.46
CA LYS A 53 2.58 0.92 -2.18
C LYS A 53 2.54 2.29 -2.90
N VAL A 54 3.10 3.34 -2.30
CA VAL A 54 3.30 4.65 -2.95
C VAL A 54 4.20 4.49 -4.17
N ARG A 55 5.37 3.84 -4.00
CA ARG A 55 6.30 3.56 -5.11
C ARG A 55 5.66 2.75 -6.23
N ALA A 56 4.93 1.69 -5.89
CA ALA A 56 4.22 0.87 -6.87
C ALA A 56 3.20 1.70 -7.66
N SER A 57 2.40 2.51 -6.97
CA SER A 57 1.40 3.41 -7.58
C SER A 57 2.04 4.51 -8.44
N TYR A 58 3.24 4.96 -8.07
CA TYR A 58 4.01 5.95 -8.81
C TYR A 58 4.50 5.42 -10.17
N GLN A 59 4.88 4.14 -10.23
CA GLN A 59 5.34 3.48 -11.45
C GLN A 59 4.18 2.92 -12.30
N ARG A 60 3.18 2.35 -11.64
CA ARG A 60 1.98 1.80 -12.25
C ARG A 60 0.74 2.16 -11.42
N THR A 61 -0.12 3.02 -11.95
CA THR A 61 -1.34 3.38 -11.22
C THR A 61 -2.42 2.35 -11.49
N THR A 62 -2.67 1.45 -10.55
CA THR A 62 -3.74 0.44 -10.66
C THR A 62 -4.85 0.68 -9.64
N ALA A 63 -6.08 0.27 -9.96
CA ALA A 63 -7.23 0.39 -9.05
C ALA A 63 -6.97 -0.25 -7.68
N ARG A 64 -6.25 -1.38 -7.65
CA ARG A 64 -5.89 -2.09 -6.41
C ARG A 64 -4.91 -1.29 -5.57
N ASP A 65 -3.86 -0.77 -6.20
CA ASP A 65 -2.84 -0.02 -5.46
C ASP A 65 -3.42 1.27 -4.88
N VAL A 66 -4.30 1.96 -5.61
CA VAL A 66 -4.99 3.17 -5.12
C VAL A 66 -5.99 2.85 -4.01
N TYR A 67 -6.70 1.73 -4.11
CA TYR A 67 -7.58 1.29 -3.03
C TYR A 67 -6.80 0.93 -1.76
N ASP A 68 -5.67 0.23 -1.88
CA ASP A 68 -4.80 -0.10 -0.75
C ASP A 68 -4.33 1.18 -0.04
N LEU A 69 -3.87 2.18 -0.79
CA LEU A 69 -3.50 3.49 -0.23
C LEU A 69 -4.67 4.16 0.50
N PHE A 70 -5.87 4.11 -0.08
CA PHE A 70 -7.09 4.64 0.55
C PHE A 70 -7.48 3.90 1.83
N GLN A 71 -7.17 2.60 1.95
CA GLN A 71 -7.35 1.85 3.20
C GLN A 71 -6.25 2.19 4.21
N PHE A 72 -5.00 2.29 3.77
CA PHE A 72 -3.87 2.54 4.65
C PHE A 72 -3.91 3.92 5.30
N GLN A 73 -4.38 4.97 4.59
CA GLN A 73 -4.52 6.31 5.17
C GLN A 73 -5.45 6.40 6.39
N GLN A 74 -6.36 5.42 6.56
CA GLN A 74 -7.27 5.37 7.71
C GLN A 74 -6.60 4.90 9.00
N ARG A 75 -5.34 4.44 8.92
CA ARG A 75 -4.55 4.00 10.07
C ARG A 75 -3.49 5.06 10.41
N PRO A 76 -3.16 5.25 11.70
CA PRO A 76 -2.01 6.07 12.06
C PRO A 76 -0.72 5.41 11.59
N PHE A 77 0.19 6.21 11.03
CA PHE A 77 1.55 5.82 10.67
C PHE A 77 2.45 7.06 10.64
N ASP A 78 3.76 6.86 10.74
CA ASP A 78 4.74 7.95 10.62
C ASP A 78 4.83 8.44 9.17
N ARG A 79 4.34 9.66 8.94
CA ARG A 79 4.28 10.30 7.62
C ARG A 79 5.67 10.68 7.11
N ASP A 80 6.57 11.12 7.99
CA ASP A 80 7.92 11.52 7.60
C ASP A 80 8.74 10.29 7.20
N LEU A 81 8.57 9.18 7.92
CA LEU A 81 9.16 7.89 7.58
C LEU A 81 8.64 7.37 6.23
N VAL A 82 7.31 7.40 6.00
CA VAL A 82 6.73 6.98 4.72
C VAL A 82 7.24 7.84 3.56
N ARG A 83 7.32 9.17 3.73
CA ARG A 83 7.84 10.09 2.71
C ARG A 83 9.30 9.75 2.38
N THR A 84 10.13 9.59 3.40
CA THR A 84 11.54 9.26 3.23
C THR A 84 11.70 7.93 2.50
N LEU A 85 11.00 6.88 2.95
CA LEU A 85 11.06 5.56 2.33
C LEU A 85 10.54 5.57 0.89
N ALA A 86 9.49 6.34 0.57
CA ALA A 86 8.97 6.45 -0.79
C ALA A 86 10.02 7.05 -1.73
N VAL A 87 10.69 8.15 -1.32
CA VAL A 87 11.77 8.78 -2.08
C VAL A 87 12.92 7.80 -2.31
N LEU A 88 13.40 7.15 -1.24
CA LEU A 88 14.51 6.19 -1.32
C LEU A 88 14.17 5.01 -2.23
N LYS A 89 12.98 4.41 -2.08
CA LYS A 89 12.58 3.24 -2.86
C LYS A 89 12.35 3.58 -4.34
N CYS A 90 11.82 4.76 -4.67
CA CYS A 90 11.71 5.27 -6.04
C CYS A 90 13.09 5.52 -6.66
N TRP A 91 13.99 6.17 -5.91
CA TRP A 91 15.36 6.38 -6.35
C TRP A 91 16.08 5.06 -6.62
N LEU A 92 15.94 4.03 -5.75
CA LEU A 92 16.58 2.72 -5.91
C LEU A 92 16.23 1.99 -7.21
N VAL A 93 15.01 2.20 -7.71
CA VAL A 93 14.53 1.57 -8.96
C VAL A 93 14.80 2.42 -10.20
N GLY A 94 15.56 3.51 -10.07
CA GLY A 94 15.94 4.39 -11.17
C GLY A 94 14.81 5.29 -11.68
N ASP A 95 13.78 5.49 -10.86
CA ASP A 95 12.63 6.35 -11.18
C ASP A 95 12.39 7.30 -9.99
N PRO A 96 13.22 8.35 -9.83
CA PRO A 96 13.17 9.23 -8.66
C PRO A 96 11.79 9.81 -8.42
N PHE A 97 11.41 9.92 -7.15
CA PHE A 97 10.07 10.33 -6.78
C PHE A 97 9.79 11.80 -7.12
N ASP A 98 8.68 12.04 -7.80
CA ASP A 98 8.12 13.37 -8.06
C ASP A 98 6.69 13.40 -7.48
N PRO A 99 6.45 14.18 -6.41
CA PRO A 99 5.13 14.26 -5.77
C PRO A 99 4.03 14.72 -6.74
N ASP A 100 4.32 15.68 -7.63
CA ASP A 100 3.30 16.20 -8.54
C ASP A 100 2.92 15.17 -9.59
N ARG A 101 3.91 14.43 -10.12
CA ARG A 101 3.64 13.28 -10.99
C ARG A 101 2.85 12.19 -10.25
N PHE A 102 3.17 11.89 -8.99
CA PHE A 102 2.40 10.93 -8.18
C PHE A 102 0.92 11.33 -8.09
N PHE A 103 0.63 12.58 -7.73
CA PHE A 103 -0.74 13.06 -7.63
C PHE A 103 -1.44 13.15 -8.99
N ALA A 104 -0.73 13.54 -10.06
CA ALA A 104 -1.26 13.53 -11.41
C ALA A 104 -1.66 12.11 -11.87
N ASN A 105 -0.83 11.12 -11.55
CA ASN A 105 -1.09 9.71 -11.79
C ASN A 105 -2.36 9.25 -11.05
N ILE A 106 -2.48 9.59 -9.76
CA ILE A 106 -3.67 9.24 -8.96
C ILE A 106 -4.95 9.90 -9.52
N ARG A 107 -4.87 11.17 -9.94
CA ARG A 107 -6.02 11.92 -10.47
C ARG A 107 -6.46 11.47 -11.85
N SER A 108 -5.52 11.12 -12.73
CA SER A 108 -5.78 10.83 -14.14
C SER A 108 -6.23 9.38 -14.40
N GLY A 109 -6.10 8.50 -13.40
CA GLY A 109 -6.39 7.08 -13.56
C GLY A 109 -7.83 6.79 -13.99
N ARG A 110 -8.00 6.27 -15.21
CA ARG A 110 -9.20 5.53 -15.60
C ARG A 110 -9.11 4.14 -14.99
N TYR A 111 -9.54 4.03 -13.75
CA TYR A 111 -9.40 2.80 -12.99
C TYR A 111 -10.44 1.75 -13.42
N GLU A 112 -9.95 0.58 -13.83
CA GLU A 112 -10.77 -0.60 -14.07
C GLU A 112 -11.07 -1.32 -12.74
N TRP A 113 -12.15 -0.90 -12.08
CA TRP A 113 -12.56 -1.43 -10.78
C TRP A 113 -13.14 -2.85 -10.83
N GLY A 114 -13.39 -3.41 -12.01
CA GLY A 114 -14.10 -4.68 -12.20
C GLY A 114 -13.50 -5.87 -11.41
N ASP A 115 -12.18 -5.99 -11.39
CA ASP A 115 -11.50 -7.04 -10.61
C ASP A 115 -11.60 -6.80 -9.10
N LEU A 116 -11.41 -5.55 -8.69
CA LEU A 116 -11.36 -5.18 -7.28
C LEU A 116 -12.74 -5.25 -6.63
N THR A 117 -13.81 -4.88 -7.36
CA THR A 117 -15.18 -4.98 -6.86
C THR A 117 -15.53 -6.40 -6.44
N ARG A 118 -15.05 -7.44 -7.14
CA ARG A 118 -15.28 -8.85 -6.75
C ARG A 118 -14.63 -9.25 -5.43
N LEU A 119 -13.67 -8.47 -4.94
CA LEU A 119 -12.92 -8.71 -3.70
C LEU A 119 -13.41 -7.84 -2.54
N ILE A 120 -14.25 -6.84 -2.80
CA ILE A 120 -14.79 -5.92 -1.78
C ILE A 120 -16.27 -6.19 -1.56
N ARG A 121 -16.68 -6.33 -0.30
CA ARG A 121 -18.09 -6.48 0.11
C ARG A 121 -18.92 -5.31 -0.44
N ARG A 122 -20.08 -5.60 -1.05
CA ARG A 122 -20.90 -4.60 -1.76
C ARG A 122 -21.28 -3.39 -0.91
N ASP A 123 -21.55 -3.59 0.37
CA ASP A 123 -21.93 -2.55 1.34
C ASP A 123 -20.79 -1.61 1.72
N ARG A 124 -19.53 -1.97 1.40
CA ARG A 124 -18.32 -1.22 1.76
C ARG A 124 -17.54 -0.72 0.54
N ARG A 125 -18.16 -0.65 -0.63
CA ARG A 125 -17.51 -0.15 -1.85
C ARG A 125 -17.60 1.39 -1.84
N PRO A 126 -16.50 2.10 -1.59
CA PRO A 126 -16.48 3.55 -1.75
C PRO A 126 -16.62 3.91 -3.23
N GLU A 127 -17.16 5.10 -3.49
CA GLU A 127 -17.14 5.69 -4.83
C GLU A 127 -15.70 6.02 -5.25
N THR A 128 -15.42 5.91 -6.56
CA THR A 128 -14.09 6.17 -7.13
C THR A 128 -13.55 7.53 -6.73
N GLU A 129 -14.40 8.54 -6.80
CA GLU A 129 -14.11 9.94 -6.46
C GLU A 129 -13.74 10.06 -4.98
N THR A 130 -14.42 9.32 -4.11
CA THR A 130 -14.10 9.27 -2.67
C THR A 130 -12.73 8.66 -2.42
N VAL A 131 -12.41 7.55 -3.12
CA VAL A 131 -11.10 6.89 -3.02
C VAL A 131 -9.98 7.83 -3.47
N ILE A 132 -10.14 8.48 -4.63
CA ILE A 132 -9.17 9.42 -5.18
C ILE A 132 -9.00 10.60 -4.22
N ALA A 133 -10.09 11.26 -3.80
CA ALA A 133 -10.03 12.39 -2.89
C ALA A 133 -9.35 12.04 -1.56
N GLY A 134 -9.68 10.87 -1.00
CA GLY A 134 -9.05 10.37 0.21
C GLY A 134 -7.54 10.12 0.06
N CYS A 135 -7.09 9.60 -1.09
CA CYS A 135 -5.66 9.46 -1.38
C CYS A 135 -4.98 10.83 -1.56
N MET A 136 -5.60 11.74 -2.30
CA MET A 136 -5.07 13.09 -2.53
C MET A 136 -4.83 13.83 -1.21
N GLU A 137 -5.79 13.78 -0.28
CA GLU A 137 -5.67 14.43 1.03
C GLU A 137 -4.74 13.66 1.97
N GLY A 138 -4.95 12.34 2.09
CA GLY A 138 -4.23 11.49 3.05
C GLY A 138 -2.72 11.45 2.83
N TYR A 139 -2.29 11.64 1.58
CA TYR A 139 -0.87 11.61 1.19
C TYR A 139 -0.27 12.98 0.88
N ARG A 140 -0.99 14.09 1.10
CA ARG A 140 -0.50 15.45 0.78
C ARG A 140 0.89 15.77 1.36
N PHE A 141 1.21 15.18 2.51
CA PHE A 141 2.52 15.31 3.16
C PHE A 141 3.71 14.86 2.28
N LEU A 142 3.47 14.08 1.22
CA LEU A 142 4.50 13.68 0.25
C LEU A 142 5.04 14.87 -0.56
N GLN A 143 4.33 16.00 -0.60
CA GLN A 143 4.81 17.23 -1.26
C GLN A 143 5.86 17.97 -0.41
N ASP A 144 5.89 17.72 0.90
CA ASP A 144 6.76 18.42 1.86
C ASP A 144 8.14 17.73 1.95
N LEU A 145 8.83 17.59 0.81
CA LEU A 145 10.16 17.00 0.77
C LEU A 145 11.17 17.85 1.55
N SER A 146 11.92 17.21 2.43
CA SER A 146 13.12 17.79 3.04
C SER A 146 14.18 18.12 1.99
N PRO A 147 15.15 18.99 2.29
CA PRO A 147 16.21 19.34 1.34
C PRO A 147 16.98 18.12 0.80
N TYR A 148 17.24 17.12 1.66
CA TYR A 148 17.94 15.89 1.29
C TYR A 148 17.10 14.98 0.40
N GLU A 149 15.80 14.83 0.71
CA GLU A 149 14.86 14.08 -0.13
C GLU A 149 14.71 14.72 -1.51
N ALA A 150 14.57 16.05 -1.57
CA ALA A 150 14.47 16.79 -2.82
C ALA A 150 15.75 16.70 -3.67
N GLU A 151 16.91 16.60 -3.04
CA GLU A 151 18.19 16.41 -3.72
C GLU A 151 18.30 15.01 -4.34
N LEU A 152 17.88 13.95 -3.64
CA LEU A 152 17.78 12.61 -4.22
C LEU A 152 16.74 12.52 -5.34
N ALA A 153 15.58 13.17 -5.18
CA ALA A 153 14.54 13.23 -6.20
C ALA A 153 15.04 13.86 -7.52
N LYS A 154 16.06 14.71 -7.47
CA LYS A 154 16.69 15.34 -8.63
C LYS A 154 17.86 14.55 -9.23
N ASP A 155 18.14 13.35 -8.74
CA ASP A 155 19.24 12.49 -9.18
C ASP A 155 18.75 11.25 -9.96
N PRO A 156 18.31 11.40 -11.23
CA PRO A 156 17.80 10.30 -12.05
C PRO A 156 18.85 9.27 -12.45
N HIS A 157 20.14 9.59 -12.29
CA HIS A 157 21.24 8.69 -12.63
C HIS A 157 21.83 7.98 -11.41
N GLN A 158 21.19 8.08 -10.24
CA GLN A 158 21.59 7.41 -9.01
C GLN A 158 23.07 7.65 -8.62
N ARG A 159 23.55 8.88 -8.84
CA ARG A 159 24.93 9.28 -8.55
C ARG A 159 25.13 9.60 -7.07
N ARG A 160 24.07 10.00 -6.36
CA ARG A 160 24.11 10.43 -4.95
C ARG A 160 23.94 9.28 -3.97
N LYS A 161 24.76 8.24 -4.15
CA LYS A 161 24.83 7.08 -3.23
C LYS A 161 25.24 7.47 -1.82
N ASP A 162 26.13 8.45 -1.71
CA ASP A 162 26.58 9.05 -0.45
C ASP A 162 25.40 9.62 0.36
N LEU A 163 24.53 10.36 -0.31
CA LEU A 163 23.35 10.96 0.31
C LEU A 163 22.32 9.88 0.68
N PHE A 164 22.08 8.92 -0.23
CA PHE A 164 21.20 7.78 0.04
C PHE A 164 21.63 7.03 1.32
N GLU A 165 22.92 6.69 1.43
CA GLU A 165 23.45 5.99 2.61
C GLU A 165 23.37 6.85 3.88
N SER A 166 23.57 8.15 3.78
CA SER A 166 23.44 9.07 4.91
C SER A 166 22.01 9.10 5.45
N ILE A 167 21.01 9.20 4.56
CA ILE A 167 19.59 9.17 4.96
C ILE A 167 19.24 7.81 5.55
N LEU A 168 19.65 6.72 4.90
CA LEU A 168 19.37 5.35 5.37
C LEU A 168 19.95 5.09 6.78
N LYS A 169 21.16 5.59 7.06
CA LYS A 169 21.75 5.53 8.41
C LYS A 169 20.95 6.32 9.43
N GLY A 170 20.40 7.48 9.05
CA GLY A 170 19.52 8.27 9.90
C GLY A 170 18.17 7.62 10.21
N LEU A 171 17.72 6.67 9.37
CA LEU A 171 16.50 5.88 9.59
C LEU A 171 16.71 4.64 10.46
N SER A 172 17.96 4.19 10.62
CA SER A 172 18.24 3.04 11.48
C SER A 172 17.94 3.45 12.92
N PRO A 173 17.09 2.70 13.66
CA PRO A 173 16.96 2.96 15.07
C PRO A 173 18.34 2.77 15.68
N LEU A 174 18.78 3.70 16.54
CA LEU A 174 19.79 3.38 17.53
C LEU A 174 19.34 2.06 18.18
N SER A 175 20.15 1.03 17.93
CA SER A 175 20.07 -0.34 18.45
C SER A 175 19.37 -0.48 19.79
#